data_AF-A0A6J3B323-F1
#
_entry.id   AF-A0A6J3B323-F1
#
_cell.length_a   1.000
_cell.length_b   1.000
_cell.length_c   1.000
_cell.angle_alpha   90.00
_cell.angle_beta   90.00
_cell.angle_gamma   90.00
#
_symmetry.space_group_name_H-M   'P 1'
#
loop_
_entity.id
_entity.type
_entity.pdbx_description
1 polymer ?
#
loop_
_entity_poly.entity_id
_entity_poly.type
_entity_poly.pdbx_seq_one_letter_code
_entity_poly.pdbx_strand_id
1 'polypeptide(L)'
;MGLLAFLKTQFVVHLLIGFVFVVSGLVINFVQLCTLILWPLNKQLYRRLNCRLAYSLWSQLVMLLEWWSCTACTLFTDQATVARFGKEHAVIILNHNFEIDFLCGWTMCERFGVLGSSKVLAKRELLYVPLIGWTWYFLETRVPGPAQFLLYCEGTRFTEKKHRVSMEVAASKGLPALKYHLLPRTKGFTTAVQCLRGTVAAVYDVTLNFRGNKNPSLLGILYGKKYEADMCVRRFPLEEIPLDEKEAAQWLHKLYQEKDALQEMYNQKGVFPGEQFKPARRPWTLLNFLSWATVLLSPLFSFVLGVFASGSPLLILTFLGFVGAASFGVRRLIGVTEIEKGSSYGNQEFKKKE
;
A
#
# COMPACT_ATOMS: atom_id res chain seq x y z
N MET A 1 1.03 -32.13 -2.13
CA MET A 1 0.62 -30.72 -1.92
C MET A 1 -0.61 -30.71 -1.02
N GLY A 2 -0.63 -29.93 0.06
CA GLY A 2 -1.81 -29.85 0.94
C GLY A 2 -2.99 -29.13 0.28
N LEU A 3 -4.22 -29.38 0.76
CA LEU A 3 -5.46 -28.80 0.21
C LEU A 3 -5.38 -27.27 0.08
N LEU A 4 -4.89 -26.56 1.10
CA LEU A 4 -4.74 -25.09 1.06
C LEU A 4 -3.78 -24.63 -0.03
N ALA A 5 -2.68 -25.36 -0.25
CA ALA A 5 -1.74 -25.04 -1.31
C ALA A 5 -2.36 -25.22 -2.70
N PHE A 6 -3.20 -26.25 -2.88
CA PHE A 6 -3.98 -26.43 -4.10
C PHE A 6 -5.03 -25.31 -4.29
N LEU A 7 -5.76 -24.93 -3.25
CA LEU A 7 -6.76 -23.85 -3.32
C LEU A 7 -6.13 -22.51 -3.74
N LYS A 8 -4.92 -22.23 -3.28
CA LYS A 8 -4.12 -21.04 -3.65
C LYS A 8 -3.68 -21.01 -5.13
N THR A 9 -3.80 -22.11 -5.86
CA THR A 9 -3.53 -22.11 -7.31
C THR A 9 -4.81 -21.99 -8.14
N GLN A 10 -5.99 -22.10 -7.51
CA GLN A 10 -7.25 -22.10 -8.21
C GLN A 10 -7.68 -20.68 -8.57
N PHE A 11 -7.79 -20.41 -9.87
CA PHE A 11 -8.26 -19.12 -10.38
C PHE A 11 -9.65 -18.73 -9.84
N VAL A 12 -10.55 -19.70 -9.65
CA VAL A 12 -11.88 -19.47 -9.07
C VAL A 12 -11.77 -18.91 -7.65
N VAL A 13 -10.82 -19.39 -6.83
CA VAL A 13 -10.61 -18.86 -5.47
C VAL A 13 -10.12 -17.42 -5.52
N HIS A 14 -9.24 -17.09 -6.47
CA HIS A 14 -8.78 -15.71 -6.70
C HIS A 14 -9.93 -14.79 -7.12
N LEU A 15 -10.84 -15.27 -7.98
CA LEU A 15 -12.05 -14.53 -8.35
C LEU A 15 -12.95 -14.28 -7.13
N LEU A 16 -13.13 -15.26 -6.25
CA LEU A 16 -13.94 -15.11 -5.04
C LEU A 16 -13.31 -14.10 -4.06
N ILE A 17 -11.99 -14.14 -3.86
CA ILE A 17 -11.27 -13.14 -3.04
C ILE A 17 -11.43 -11.74 -3.65
N GLY A 18 -11.23 -11.60 -4.97
CA GLY A 18 -11.41 -10.36 -5.70
C GLY A 18 -12.85 -9.84 -5.65
N PHE A 19 -13.84 -10.73 -5.78
CA PHE A 19 -15.25 -10.41 -5.64
C PHE A 19 -15.57 -9.86 -4.25
N VAL A 20 -15.11 -10.53 -3.19
CA VAL A 20 -15.29 -10.04 -1.81
C VAL A 20 -14.70 -8.65 -1.65
N PHE A 21 -13.47 -8.41 -2.12
CA PHE A 21 -12.82 -7.10 -2.04
C PHE A 21 -13.60 -6.01 -2.81
N VAL A 22 -13.97 -6.29 -4.06
CA VAL A 22 -14.65 -5.31 -4.93
C VAL A 22 -16.05 -4.99 -4.41
N VAL A 23 -16.86 -6.01 -4.12
CA VAL A 23 -18.25 -5.81 -3.71
C VAL A 23 -18.33 -5.22 -2.30
N SER A 24 -17.52 -5.69 -1.34
CA SER A 24 -17.45 -5.02 -0.03
C SER A 24 -16.96 -3.58 -0.15
N GLY A 25 -15.99 -3.30 -1.02
CA GLY A 25 -15.54 -1.93 -1.29
C GLY A 25 -16.65 -1.02 -1.82
N LEU A 26 -17.48 -1.51 -2.74
CA LEU A 26 -18.63 -0.77 -3.27
C LEU A 26 -19.65 -0.47 -2.16
N VAL A 27 -19.97 -1.48 -1.33
CA VAL A 27 -20.87 -1.31 -0.18
C VAL A 27 -20.27 -0.31 0.81
N ILE A 28 -18.99 -0.42 1.13
CA ILE A 28 -18.29 0.51 2.03
C ILE A 28 -18.35 1.94 1.48
N ASN A 29 -18.02 2.15 0.20
CA ASN A 29 -18.10 3.49 -0.41
C ASN A 29 -19.53 4.06 -0.43
N PHE A 30 -20.54 3.21 -0.65
CA PHE A 30 -21.93 3.64 -0.55
C PHE A 30 -22.25 4.11 0.87
N VAL A 31 -21.84 3.35 1.90
CA VAL A 31 -22.01 3.77 3.30
C VAL A 31 -21.24 5.06 3.58
N GLN A 32 -20.01 5.22 3.07
CA GLN A 32 -19.24 6.45 3.22
C GLN A 32 -19.96 7.65 2.59
N LEU A 33 -20.57 7.48 1.41
CA LEU A 33 -21.41 8.50 0.79
C LEU A 33 -22.58 8.88 1.70
N CYS A 34 -23.27 7.90 2.30
CA CYS A 34 -24.33 8.17 3.27
C CYS A 34 -23.83 8.91 4.52
N THR A 35 -22.57 8.72 4.93
CA THR A 35 -22.01 9.45 6.08
C THR A 35 -21.87 10.96 5.83
N LEU A 36 -21.94 11.45 4.59
CA LEU A 36 -21.87 12.90 4.30
C LEU A 36 -22.94 13.72 5.04
N ILE A 37 -24.10 13.12 5.34
CA ILE A 37 -25.16 13.76 6.14
C ILE A 37 -24.66 14.11 7.56
N LEU A 38 -23.71 13.33 8.09
CA LEU A 38 -23.10 13.57 9.40
C LEU A 38 -22.05 14.69 9.36
N TRP A 39 -21.55 15.06 8.19
CA TRP A 39 -20.49 16.06 8.07
C TRP A 39 -20.87 17.44 8.63
N PRO A 40 -22.04 18.04 8.29
CA PRO A 40 -22.47 19.30 8.89
C PRO A 40 -22.90 19.15 10.37
N LEU A 41 -23.35 17.97 10.80
CA LEU A 41 -23.92 17.75 12.13
C LEU A 41 -22.86 17.40 13.19
N ASN A 42 -21.93 16.51 12.85
CA ASN A 42 -20.89 16.01 13.75
C ASN A 42 -19.67 15.50 12.96
N LYS A 43 -18.73 16.42 12.67
CA LYS A 43 -17.48 16.12 11.96
C LYS A 43 -16.63 15.04 12.63
N GLN A 44 -16.65 14.96 13.96
CA GLN A 44 -15.85 13.95 14.67
C GLN A 44 -16.42 12.55 14.49
N LEU A 45 -17.75 12.41 14.55
CA LEU A 45 -18.41 11.15 14.26
C LEU A 45 -18.18 10.74 12.80
N TYR A 46 -18.35 11.67 11.85
CA TYR A 46 -18.05 11.45 10.42
C TYR A 46 -16.64 10.88 10.22
N ARG A 47 -15.61 11.52 10.81
CA ARG A 47 -14.21 11.07 10.70
C ARG A 47 -13.98 9.71 11.35
N ARG A 48 -14.54 9.47 12.53
CA ARG A 48 -14.40 8.17 13.23
C ARG A 48 -14.99 7.04 12.40
N LEU A 49 -16.20 7.22 11.86
CA LEU A 49 -16.86 6.22 11.01
C LEU A 49 -16.06 5.97 9.73
N ASN A 50 -15.62 7.01 9.04
CA ASN A 50 -14.83 6.86 7.82
C ASN A 50 -13.48 6.18 8.06
N CYS A 51 -12.83 6.41 9.20
CA CYS A 51 -11.64 5.64 9.58
C CYS A 51 -11.92 4.15 9.79
N ARG A 52 -13.09 3.77 10.35
CA ARG A 52 -13.48 2.36 10.52
C ARG A 52 -13.87 1.71 9.19
N LEU A 53 -14.55 2.44 8.32
CA LEU A 53 -14.91 2.01 6.96
C LEU A 53 -13.65 1.79 6.13
N ALA A 54 -12.70 2.73 6.17
CA ALA A 54 -11.40 2.59 5.54
C ALA A 54 -10.61 1.38 6.09
N TYR A 55 -10.59 1.20 7.41
CA TYR A 55 -9.99 0.01 8.02
C TYR A 55 -10.58 -1.28 7.44
N SER A 56 -11.91 -1.36 7.32
CA SER A 56 -12.59 -2.53 6.76
C SER A 56 -12.18 -2.82 5.31
N LEU A 57 -11.80 -1.81 4.52
CA LEU A 57 -11.30 -2.01 3.16
C LEU A 57 -9.81 -2.39 3.15
N TRP A 58 -8.95 -1.63 3.81
CA TRP A 58 -7.48 -1.85 3.80
C TRP A 58 -7.10 -3.19 4.45
N SER A 59 -7.82 -3.59 5.51
CA SER A 59 -7.57 -4.84 6.23
C SER A 59 -7.68 -6.08 5.35
N GLN A 60 -8.47 -6.05 4.27
CA GLN A 60 -8.59 -7.19 3.35
C GLN A 60 -7.30 -7.43 2.54
N LEU A 61 -6.61 -6.35 2.16
CA LEU A 61 -5.29 -6.45 1.51
C LEU A 61 -4.22 -6.89 2.51
N VAL A 62 -4.26 -6.37 3.74
CA VAL A 62 -3.35 -6.82 4.81
C VAL A 62 -3.60 -8.30 5.14
N MET A 63 -4.86 -8.75 5.12
CA MET A 63 -5.21 -10.15 5.29
C MET A 63 -4.56 -11.03 4.21
N LEU A 64 -4.60 -10.58 2.95
CA LEU A 64 -3.95 -11.26 1.83
C LEU A 64 -2.43 -11.41 2.05
N LEU A 65 -1.77 -10.35 2.56
CA LEU A 65 -0.35 -10.42 2.87
C LEU A 65 -0.05 -11.34 4.06
N GLU A 66 -0.66 -11.10 5.22
CA GLU A 66 -0.28 -11.76 6.47
C GLU A 66 -0.79 -13.20 6.60
N TRP A 67 -2.05 -13.42 6.24
CA TRP A 67 -2.77 -14.67 6.53
C TRP A 67 -2.83 -15.57 5.30
N TRP A 68 -3.10 -15.00 4.12
CA TRP A 68 -3.18 -15.79 2.90
C TRP A 68 -1.79 -16.18 2.38
N SER A 69 -0.91 -15.22 2.09
CA SER A 69 0.45 -15.54 1.59
C SER A 69 1.44 -15.94 2.67
N CYS A 70 1.09 -15.73 3.94
CA CYS A 70 1.98 -15.93 5.09
C CYS A 70 3.28 -15.12 5.02
N THR A 71 3.28 -13.98 4.32
CA THR A 71 4.45 -13.10 4.20
C THR A 71 4.84 -12.57 5.59
N ALA A 72 6.14 -12.57 5.87
CA ALA A 72 6.69 -12.10 7.12
C ALA A 72 7.27 -10.70 6.94
N CYS A 73 7.09 -9.84 7.94
CA CYS A 73 7.68 -8.51 7.99
C CYS A 73 8.46 -8.37 9.30
N THR A 74 9.73 -7.99 9.21
CA THR A 74 10.65 -7.77 10.34
C THR A 74 11.07 -6.31 10.35
N LEU A 75 11.03 -5.67 11.51
CA LEU A 75 11.51 -4.31 11.74
C LEU A 75 12.93 -4.34 12.28
N PHE A 76 13.75 -3.40 11.83
CA PHE A 76 15.12 -3.16 12.30
C PHE A 76 15.21 -1.72 12.77
N THR A 77 15.30 -1.51 14.08
CA THR A 77 15.31 -0.17 14.68
C THR A 77 15.73 -0.27 16.15
N ASP A 78 15.58 0.80 16.93
CA ASP A 78 15.76 0.81 18.38
C ASP A 78 14.43 0.75 19.15
N GLN A 79 14.46 0.30 20.40
CA GLN A 79 13.27 0.15 21.24
C GLN A 79 12.53 1.48 21.49
N ALA A 80 13.24 2.62 21.55
CA ALA A 80 12.61 3.92 21.78
C ALA A 80 11.77 4.36 20.56
N THR A 81 12.25 4.07 19.36
CA THR A 81 11.50 4.22 18.11
C THR A 81 10.25 3.33 18.08
N VAL A 82 10.36 2.05 18.44
CA VAL A 82 9.20 1.13 18.51
C VAL A 82 8.14 1.62 19.47
N ALA A 83 8.54 2.15 20.63
CA ALA A 83 7.63 2.65 21.66
C ALA A 83 6.73 3.80 21.19
N ARG A 84 7.09 4.49 20.09
CA ARG A 84 6.35 5.60 19.48
C ARG A 84 5.38 5.17 18.38
N PHE A 85 5.56 4.00 17.78
CA PHE A 85 4.70 3.54 16.69
C PHE A 85 3.22 3.48 17.10
N GLY A 86 2.37 4.00 16.22
CA GLY A 86 0.92 4.07 16.44
C GLY A 86 0.45 5.08 17.50
N LYS A 87 1.36 5.82 18.16
CA LYS A 87 1.03 6.78 19.23
C LYS A 87 1.15 8.23 18.81
N GLU A 88 1.76 8.50 17.66
CA GLU A 88 1.96 9.86 17.14
C GLU A 88 1.59 9.95 15.65
N HIS A 89 1.24 11.16 15.23
CA HIS A 89 1.11 11.47 13.81
C HIS A 89 2.51 11.50 13.19
N ALA A 90 2.68 10.83 12.05
CA ALA A 90 3.98 10.71 11.41
C ALA A 90 3.90 10.69 9.89
N VAL A 91 4.92 11.27 9.24
CA VAL A 91 5.17 11.06 7.81
C VAL A 91 6.12 9.88 7.65
N ILE A 92 5.79 8.93 6.78
CA ILE A 92 6.63 7.77 6.48
C ILE A 92 7.26 7.99 5.11
N ILE A 93 8.59 8.03 5.03
CA ILE A 93 9.34 8.04 3.77
C ILE A 93 9.81 6.62 3.49
N LEU A 94 9.20 5.98 2.50
CA LEU A 94 9.54 4.62 2.08
C LEU A 94 10.26 4.67 0.73
N ASN A 95 11.29 3.84 0.52
CA ASN A 95 11.82 3.61 -0.82
C ASN A 95 10.79 2.86 -1.68
N HIS A 96 10.81 3.07 -3.00
CA HIS A 96 9.77 2.54 -3.89
C HIS A 96 10.36 1.60 -4.94
N ASN A 97 10.59 0.34 -4.56
CA ASN A 97 11.22 -0.65 -5.43
C ASN A 97 10.23 -1.71 -5.90
N PHE A 98 9.31 -2.14 -5.04
CA PHE A 98 8.46 -3.29 -5.31
C PHE A 98 6.98 -2.91 -5.34
N GLU A 99 6.16 -3.79 -5.92
CA GLU A 99 4.73 -3.55 -6.06
C GLU A 99 3.99 -3.54 -4.71
N ILE A 100 4.46 -4.36 -3.76
CA ILE A 100 3.80 -4.55 -2.46
C ILE A 100 4.43 -3.73 -1.32
N ASP A 101 5.26 -2.73 -1.62
CA ASP A 101 5.95 -1.91 -0.62
C ASP A 101 4.97 -1.30 0.40
N PHE A 102 3.92 -0.66 -0.13
CA PHE A 102 2.89 0.00 0.68
C PHE A 102 2.16 -1.00 1.58
N LEU A 103 2.00 -2.25 1.13
CA LEU A 103 1.29 -3.28 1.85
C LEU A 103 2.11 -3.79 3.06
N CYS A 104 3.43 -3.79 2.95
CA CYS A 104 4.33 -4.04 4.07
C CYS A 104 4.24 -2.92 5.12
N GLY A 105 4.15 -1.66 4.68
CA GLY A 105 3.89 -0.52 5.56
C GLY A 105 2.52 -0.58 6.26
N TRP A 106 1.47 -0.91 5.52
CA TRP A 106 0.12 -1.11 6.08
C TRP A 106 0.05 -2.28 7.06
N THR A 107 0.85 -3.31 6.85
CA THR A 107 0.98 -4.40 7.81
C THR A 107 1.48 -3.91 9.16
N MET A 108 2.43 -2.97 9.20
CA MET A 108 2.82 -2.35 10.46
C MET A 108 1.72 -1.44 11.02
N CYS A 109 1.05 -0.69 10.16
CA CYS A 109 -0.09 0.13 10.60
C CYS A 109 -1.19 -0.74 11.24
N GLU A 110 -1.45 -1.94 10.74
CA GLU A 110 -2.36 -2.91 11.36
C GLU A 110 -1.87 -3.31 12.75
N ARG A 111 -0.62 -3.76 12.84
CA ARG A 111 -0.04 -4.28 14.10
C ARG A 111 0.02 -3.22 15.19
N PHE A 112 0.17 -1.95 14.84
CA PHE A 112 0.16 -0.81 15.77
C PHE A 112 -1.19 -0.07 15.86
N GLY A 113 -2.26 -0.59 15.25
CA GLY A 113 -3.62 -0.08 15.47
C GLY A 113 -4.00 1.21 14.73
N VAL A 114 -3.25 1.60 13.70
CA VAL A 114 -3.43 2.86 12.95
C VAL A 114 -3.75 2.65 11.46
N LEU A 115 -4.07 1.44 11.02
CA LEU A 115 -4.38 1.14 9.61
C LEU A 115 -5.53 2.01 9.05
N GLY A 116 -6.63 2.19 9.80
CA GLY A 116 -7.79 2.98 9.35
C GLY A 116 -7.55 4.48 9.23
N SER A 117 -6.51 5.00 9.91
CA SER A 117 -6.07 6.39 9.83
C SER A 117 -4.83 6.57 8.95
N SER A 118 -4.29 5.49 8.39
CA SER A 118 -3.15 5.53 7.47
C SER A 118 -3.57 6.08 6.10
N LYS A 119 -2.68 6.86 5.49
CA LYS A 119 -2.93 7.59 4.24
C LYS A 119 -1.70 7.53 3.37
N VAL A 120 -1.92 7.54 2.06
CA VAL A 120 -0.85 7.62 1.07
C VAL A 120 -0.91 9.00 0.42
N LEU A 121 0.18 9.75 0.48
CA LEU A 121 0.35 10.97 -0.28
C LEU A 121 0.64 10.60 -1.74
N ALA A 122 -0.46 10.48 -2.48
CA ALA A 122 -0.49 10.03 -3.85
C ALA A 122 -0.79 11.18 -4.83
N LYS A 123 -0.55 10.92 -6.12
CA LYS A 123 -0.95 11.86 -7.18
C LYS A 123 -2.48 11.95 -7.26
N ARG A 124 -2.99 13.12 -7.67
CA ARG A 124 -4.43 13.42 -7.73
C ARG A 124 -5.21 12.43 -8.60
N GLU A 125 -4.59 11.89 -9.65
CA GLU A 125 -5.22 10.95 -10.57
C GLU A 125 -5.63 9.64 -9.87
N LEU A 126 -4.94 9.26 -8.79
CA LEU A 126 -5.30 8.06 -8.03
C LEU A 126 -6.63 8.22 -7.27
N LEU A 127 -7.12 9.45 -7.07
CA LEU A 127 -8.46 9.67 -6.50
C LEU A 127 -9.59 9.20 -7.43
N TYR A 128 -9.33 9.05 -8.73
CA TYR A 128 -10.30 8.55 -9.70
C TYR A 128 -10.37 7.02 -9.75
N VAL A 129 -9.46 6.32 -9.07
CA VAL A 129 -9.51 4.85 -8.99
C VAL A 129 -10.73 4.48 -8.12
N PRO A 130 -11.72 3.75 -8.67
CA PRO A 130 -12.88 3.34 -7.90
C PRO A 130 -12.47 2.55 -6.66
N LEU A 131 -13.30 2.58 -5.61
CA LEU A 131 -13.02 1.97 -4.30
C LEU A 131 -11.95 2.72 -3.50
N ILE A 132 -10.72 2.70 -4.01
CA ILE A 132 -9.54 3.19 -3.29
C ILE A 132 -9.55 4.72 -3.22
N GLY A 133 -9.65 5.38 -4.37
CA GLY A 133 -9.63 6.84 -4.47
C GLY A 133 -10.80 7.50 -3.75
N TRP A 134 -11.98 6.87 -3.80
CA TRP A 134 -13.17 7.34 -3.09
C TRP A 134 -13.02 7.19 -1.58
N THR A 135 -12.48 6.06 -1.11
CA THR A 135 -12.17 5.88 0.31
C THR A 135 -11.20 6.95 0.82
N TRP A 136 -10.18 7.29 0.02
CA TRP A 136 -9.25 8.39 0.34
C TRP A 136 -9.93 9.76 0.38
N TYR A 137 -10.85 10.03 -0.55
CA TYR A 137 -11.62 11.27 -0.54
C TYR A 137 -12.42 11.43 0.77
N PHE A 138 -13.12 10.38 1.20
CA PHE A 138 -13.95 10.43 2.42
C PHE A 138 -13.14 10.46 3.74
N LEU A 139 -11.88 10.00 3.73
CA LEU A 139 -11.00 9.99 4.91
C LEU A 139 -10.48 11.37 5.35
N GLU A 140 -10.83 12.44 4.62
CA GLU A 140 -10.34 13.82 4.78
C GLU A 140 -8.81 13.90 4.92
N THR A 141 -8.25 15.04 5.32
CA THR A 141 -6.86 15.12 5.80
C THR A 141 -6.80 14.91 7.31
N ARG A 142 -7.73 15.50 8.08
CA ARG A 142 -7.79 15.37 9.55
C ARG A 142 -8.45 14.07 9.97
N VAL A 143 -7.87 13.38 10.96
CA VAL A 143 -8.39 12.13 11.54
C VAL A 143 -8.37 12.18 13.07
N PRO A 144 -9.20 11.38 13.76
CA PRO A 144 -9.43 11.51 15.21
C PRO A 144 -8.29 11.00 16.11
N GLY A 145 -7.25 10.37 15.56
CA GLY A 145 -6.15 9.78 16.31
C GLY A 145 -4.88 9.66 15.45
N PRO A 146 -3.82 9.01 15.95
CA PRO A 146 -2.53 8.93 15.28
C PRO A 146 -2.66 8.48 13.83
N ALA A 147 -2.00 9.21 12.93
CA ALA A 147 -2.11 9.06 11.49
C ALA A 147 -0.74 8.85 10.87
N GLN A 148 -0.66 7.94 9.90
CA GLN A 148 0.57 7.62 9.19
C GLN A 148 0.43 8.07 7.74
N PHE A 149 1.27 9.02 7.31
CA PHE A 149 1.24 9.59 5.96
C PHE A 149 2.39 9.03 5.14
N LEU A 150 2.13 8.01 4.33
CA LEU A 150 3.13 7.41 3.45
C LEU A 150 3.45 8.33 2.28
N LEU A 151 4.74 8.60 2.08
CA LEU A 151 5.29 9.40 0.99
C LEU A 151 6.41 8.61 0.29
N TYR A 152 6.29 8.49 -1.03
CA TYR A 152 7.35 7.99 -1.89
C TYR A 152 8.06 9.17 -2.55
N CYS A 153 9.16 9.63 -1.97
CA CYS A 153 9.87 10.80 -2.50
C CYS A 153 10.49 10.54 -3.89
N GLU A 154 10.75 9.29 -4.27
CA GLU A 154 11.17 8.91 -5.63
C GLU A 154 10.09 9.21 -6.69
N GLY A 155 8.81 9.24 -6.27
CA GLY A 155 7.66 9.58 -7.12
C GLY A 155 7.27 8.52 -8.16
N THR A 156 8.01 7.42 -8.25
CA THR A 156 7.73 6.25 -9.09
C THR A 156 8.50 5.03 -8.58
N ARG A 157 8.02 3.83 -8.92
CA ARG A 157 8.80 2.60 -8.76
C ARG A 157 10.12 2.66 -9.51
N PHE A 158 11.18 2.16 -8.87
CA PHE A 158 12.50 1.95 -9.45
C PHE A 158 12.43 1.00 -10.65
N THR A 159 13.10 1.39 -11.73
CA THR A 159 13.48 0.49 -12.83
C THR A 159 14.85 0.93 -13.32
N GLU A 160 15.62 0.02 -13.91
CA GLU A 160 16.96 0.34 -14.39
C GLU A 160 16.96 1.49 -15.41
N LYS A 161 15.96 1.53 -16.30
CA LYS A 161 15.76 2.64 -17.25
C LYS A 161 15.55 3.98 -16.54
N LYS A 162 14.69 4.02 -15.52
CA LYS A 162 14.41 5.25 -14.76
C LYS A 162 15.59 5.67 -13.90
N HIS A 163 16.35 4.71 -13.40
CA HIS A 163 17.56 4.94 -12.63
C HIS A 163 18.63 5.65 -13.49
N ARG A 164 18.91 5.16 -14.70
CA ARG A 164 19.83 5.82 -15.64
C ARG A 164 19.44 7.28 -15.88
N VAL A 165 18.18 7.54 -16.23
CA VAL A 165 17.66 8.91 -16.40
C VAL A 165 17.77 9.73 -15.11
N SER A 166 17.50 9.13 -13.96
CA SER A 166 17.63 9.82 -12.68
C SER A 166 19.07 10.19 -12.35
N MET A 167 20.05 9.40 -12.77
CA MET A 167 21.47 9.67 -12.55
C MET A 167 22.00 10.76 -13.48
N GLU A 168 21.53 10.83 -14.73
CA GLU A 168 21.79 11.97 -15.62
C GLU A 168 21.28 13.29 -15.02
N VAL A 169 20.09 13.26 -14.41
CA VAL A 169 19.52 14.41 -13.70
C VAL A 169 20.34 14.77 -12.45
N ALA A 170 20.86 13.78 -11.73
CA ALA A 170 21.74 14.03 -10.58
C ALA A 170 23.04 14.72 -11.01
N ALA A 171 23.70 14.20 -12.07
CA ALA A 171 24.93 14.77 -12.62
C ALA A 171 24.74 16.22 -13.09
N SER A 172 23.68 16.51 -13.85
CA SER A 172 23.38 17.88 -14.32
C SER A 172 23.07 18.88 -13.20
N LYS A 173 22.74 18.40 -12.00
CA LYS A 173 22.50 19.22 -10.80
C LYS A 173 23.67 19.22 -9.82
N GLY A 174 24.78 18.55 -10.15
CA GLY A 174 25.92 18.40 -9.24
C GLY A 174 25.59 17.60 -7.98
N LEU A 175 24.59 16.73 -8.02
CA LEU A 175 24.18 15.89 -6.89
C LEU A 175 24.90 14.54 -6.94
N PRO A 176 25.25 13.94 -5.78
CA PRO A 176 25.84 12.60 -5.73
C PRO A 176 24.99 11.55 -6.44
N ALA A 177 25.65 10.64 -7.16
CA ALA A 177 25.01 9.49 -7.76
C ALA A 177 24.57 8.49 -6.69
N LEU A 178 23.38 7.89 -6.87
CA LEU A 178 22.82 6.84 -6.02
C LEU A 178 22.82 5.52 -6.80
N LYS A 179 23.12 4.40 -6.15
CA LYS A 179 23.21 3.09 -6.81
C LYS A 179 21.89 2.32 -6.82
N TYR A 180 21.07 2.49 -5.78
CA TYR A 180 19.90 1.66 -5.50
C TYR A 180 18.58 2.41 -5.42
N HIS A 181 18.62 3.75 -5.42
CA HIS A 181 17.43 4.60 -5.35
C HIS A 181 17.39 5.59 -6.50
N LEU A 182 16.19 6.04 -6.87
CA LEU A 182 16.04 7.22 -7.70
C LEU A 182 16.33 8.49 -6.88
N LEU A 183 16.70 9.57 -7.57
CA LEU A 183 16.88 10.86 -6.94
C LEU A 183 15.52 11.35 -6.38
N PRO A 184 15.42 11.72 -5.10
CA PRO A 184 14.14 12.12 -4.52
C PRO A 184 13.64 13.45 -5.11
N ARG A 185 12.34 13.51 -5.37
CA ARG A 185 11.59 14.72 -5.68
C ARG A 185 11.26 15.44 -4.38
N THR A 186 11.81 16.63 -4.20
CA THR A 186 11.79 17.35 -2.92
C THR A 186 10.47 18.08 -2.66
N LYS A 187 9.82 18.64 -3.68
CA LYS A 187 8.62 19.50 -3.51
C LYS A 187 7.51 18.90 -2.65
N GLY A 188 7.18 17.63 -2.86
CA GLY A 188 6.12 16.96 -2.08
C GLY A 188 6.49 16.82 -0.61
N PHE A 189 7.76 16.50 -0.33
CA PHE A 189 8.29 16.40 1.02
C PHE A 189 8.37 17.77 1.71
N THR A 190 8.96 18.78 1.06
CA THR A 190 9.12 20.12 1.64
C THR A 190 7.77 20.76 1.95
N THR A 191 6.79 20.60 1.05
CA THR A 191 5.40 21.03 1.29
C THR A 191 4.79 20.28 2.47
N ALA A 192 4.98 18.96 2.56
CA ALA A 192 4.47 18.17 3.68
C ALA A 192 5.07 18.62 5.02
N VAL A 193 6.39 18.86 5.08
CA VAL A 193 7.06 19.39 6.27
C VAL A 193 6.48 20.75 6.68
N GLN A 194 6.28 21.66 5.73
CA GLN A 194 5.72 23.00 6.01
C GLN A 194 4.26 22.91 6.49
N CYS A 195 3.42 22.13 5.82
CA CYS A 195 1.98 22.05 6.14
C CYS A 195 1.67 21.21 7.39
N LEU A 196 2.52 20.24 7.73
CA LEU A 196 2.27 19.30 8.83
C LEU A 196 3.02 19.64 10.11
N ARG A 197 3.91 20.64 10.09
CA ARG A 197 4.62 21.07 11.31
C ARG A 197 3.63 21.53 12.38
N GLY A 198 3.87 21.12 13.62
CA GLY A 198 2.97 21.34 14.75
C GLY A 198 1.76 20.39 14.82
N THR A 199 1.54 19.56 13.79
CA THR A 199 0.52 18.49 13.81
C THR A 199 1.15 17.11 13.84
N VAL A 200 2.20 16.91 13.03
CA VAL A 200 3.00 15.68 12.94
C VAL A 200 4.21 15.77 13.86
N ALA A 201 4.50 14.71 14.60
CA ALA A 201 5.60 14.69 15.57
C ALA A 201 6.93 14.24 14.95
N ALA A 202 6.91 13.41 13.91
CA ALA A 202 8.12 12.83 13.35
C ALA A 202 8.00 12.43 11.87
N VAL A 203 9.15 12.34 11.23
CA VAL A 203 9.36 11.60 9.98
C VAL A 203 9.99 10.25 10.33
N TYR A 204 9.34 9.17 9.88
CA TYR A 204 9.93 7.84 9.87
C TYR A 204 10.52 7.56 8.50
N ASP A 205 11.84 7.47 8.46
CA ASP A 205 12.58 7.00 7.31
C ASP A 205 12.60 5.47 7.30
N VAL A 206 12.00 4.86 6.28
CA VAL A 206 11.88 3.40 6.16
C VAL A 206 12.58 2.91 4.91
N THR A 207 13.53 2.00 5.06
CA THR A 207 14.18 1.28 3.96
C THR A 207 13.73 -0.17 3.99
N LEU A 208 12.95 -0.57 2.99
CA LEU A 208 12.38 -1.88 2.82
C LEU A 208 13.18 -2.67 1.78
N ASN A 209 13.49 -3.92 2.11
CA ASN A 209 14.01 -4.89 1.16
C ASN A 209 13.43 -6.29 1.41
N PHE A 210 13.52 -7.17 0.42
CA PHE A 210 13.07 -8.55 0.52
C PHE A 210 14.24 -9.53 0.50
N ARG A 211 14.23 -10.50 1.43
CA ARG A 211 15.29 -11.52 1.52
C ARG A 211 15.37 -12.36 0.24
N GLY A 212 16.59 -12.75 -0.11
CA GLY A 212 16.88 -13.57 -1.28
C GLY A 212 16.66 -12.83 -2.61
N ASN A 213 16.75 -11.50 -2.61
CA ASN A 213 16.63 -10.66 -3.81
C ASN A 213 15.35 -10.95 -4.62
N LYS A 214 14.26 -11.23 -3.91
CA LYS A 214 12.97 -11.55 -4.53
C LYS A 214 12.30 -10.27 -5.02
N ASN A 215 11.57 -10.37 -6.13
CA ASN A 215 10.69 -9.32 -6.62
C ASN A 215 9.23 -9.69 -6.30
N PRO A 216 8.63 -9.14 -5.23
CA PRO A 216 7.26 -9.46 -4.85
C PRO A 216 6.21 -8.67 -5.63
N SER A 217 5.09 -9.33 -5.90
CA SER A 217 3.93 -8.77 -6.61
C SER A 217 2.64 -9.13 -5.90
N LEU A 218 1.56 -8.35 -6.15
CA LEU A 218 0.23 -8.66 -5.63
C LEU A 218 -0.26 -10.01 -6.16
N LEU A 219 0.05 -10.32 -7.43
CA LEU A 219 -0.26 -11.62 -8.02
C LEU A 219 0.48 -12.75 -7.28
N GLY A 220 1.77 -12.56 -6.96
CA GLY A 220 2.54 -13.52 -6.20
C GLY A 220 1.90 -13.86 -4.86
N ILE A 221 1.50 -12.86 -4.08
CA ILE A 221 0.84 -13.10 -2.79
C ILE A 221 -0.55 -13.74 -2.96
N LEU A 222 -1.28 -13.43 -4.03
CA LEU A 222 -2.57 -14.05 -4.35
C LEU A 222 -2.43 -15.54 -4.66
N TYR A 223 -1.38 -15.94 -5.37
CA TYR A 223 -0.99 -17.35 -5.55
C TYR A 223 -0.36 -17.98 -4.29
N GLY A 224 -0.35 -17.26 -3.16
CA GLY A 224 0.17 -17.73 -1.88
C GLY A 224 1.70 -17.77 -1.78
N LYS A 225 2.42 -17.09 -2.68
CA LYS A 225 3.88 -16.98 -2.60
C LYS A 225 4.26 -16.17 -1.36
N LYS A 226 5.01 -16.83 -0.48
CA LYS A 226 5.52 -16.23 0.75
C LYS A 226 6.78 -15.40 0.49
N TYR A 227 6.81 -14.21 1.08
CA TYR A 227 7.98 -13.34 1.09
C TYR A 227 8.43 -13.04 2.53
N GLU A 228 9.64 -12.50 2.65
CA GLU A 228 10.21 -12.03 3.91
C GLU A 228 10.72 -10.61 3.68
N ALA A 229 9.95 -9.65 4.17
CA ALA A 229 10.23 -8.22 4.12
C ALA A 229 11.01 -7.81 5.37
N ASP A 230 12.15 -7.17 5.18
CA ASP A 230 12.92 -6.55 6.24
C ASP A 230 12.85 -5.03 6.07
N MET A 231 12.57 -4.31 7.15
CA MET A 231 12.36 -2.86 7.13
C MET A 231 13.23 -2.19 8.18
N CYS A 232 14.24 -1.46 7.74
CA CYS A 232 15.01 -0.56 8.61
C CYS A 232 14.22 0.72 8.83
N VAL A 233 14.01 1.12 10.08
CA VAL A 233 13.27 2.32 10.45
C VAL A 233 14.14 3.25 11.27
N ARG A 234 14.22 4.51 10.85
CA ARG A 234 14.89 5.60 11.57
C ARG A 234 13.88 6.71 11.83
N ARG A 235 13.81 7.21 13.07
CA ARG A 235 12.86 8.24 13.48
C ARG A 235 13.59 9.59 13.59
N PHE A 236 13.06 10.61 12.94
CA PHE A 236 13.52 11.99 13.03
C PHE A 236 12.39 12.87 13.55
N PRO A 237 12.52 13.52 14.73
CA PRO A 237 11.58 14.54 15.17
C PRO A 237 11.37 15.59 14.07
N LEU A 238 10.13 16.00 13.84
CA LEU A 238 9.83 16.92 12.73
C LEU A 238 10.45 18.31 12.97
N GLU A 239 10.66 18.65 14.24
CA GLU A 239 11.29 19.90 14.70
C GLU A 239 12.78 19.98 14.31
N GLU A 240 13.46 18.84 14.15
CA GLU A 240 14.88 18.77 13.75
C GLU A 240 15.07 18.88 12.23
N ILE A 241 13.99 18.75 11.46
CA ILE A 241 14.03 18.90 10.00
C ILE A 241 13.95 20.40 9.68
N PRO A 242 14.75 20.94 8.74
CA PRO A 242 14.68 22.35 8.37
C PRO A 242 13.28 22.78 7.87
N LEU A 243 12.87 24.01 8.17
CA LEU A 243 11.62 24.58 7.66
C LEU A 243 11.79 25.21 6.27
N ASP A 244 12.97 25.78 6.02
CA ASP A 244 13.33 26.35 4.72
C ASP A 244 13.27 25.27 3.63
N GLU A 245 12.70 25.62 2.49
CA GLU A 245 12.47 24.67 1.39
C GLU A 245 13.80 24.10 0.86
N LYS A 246 14.85 24.91 0.72
CA LYS A 246 16.13 24.48 0.17
C LYS A 246 16.87 23.61 1.16
N GLU A 247 16.88 23.98 2.43
CA GLU A 247 17.51 23.19 3.49
C GLU A 247 16.80 21.84 3.68
N ALA A 248 15.47 21.81 3.67
CA ALA A 248 14.70 20.57 3.75
C ALA A 248 14.92 19.68 2.51
N ALA A 249 15.07 20.28 1.32
CA ALA A 249 15.43 19.55 0.11
C ALA A 249 16.84 18.92 0.22
N GLN A 250 17.83 19.66 0.74
CA GLN A 250 19.17 19.14 0.99
C GLN A 250 19.17 18.02 2.04
N TRP A 251 18.39 18.17 3.12
CA TRP A 251 18.18 17.12 4.12
C TRP A 251 17.64 15.84 3.48
N LEU A 252 16.64 15.96 2.59
CA LEU A 252 16.08 14.79 1.89
C LEU A 252 17.10 14.14 0.94
N HIS A 253 17.91 14.91 0.23
CA HIS A 253 18.98 14.37 -0.60
C HIS A 253 20.01 13.61 0.23
N LYS A 254 20.39 14.14 1.40
CA LYS A 254 21.29 13.44 2.34
C LYS A 254 20.65 12.15 2.88
N LEU A 255 19.37 12.20 3.26
CA LEU A 255 18.61 11.04 3.72
C LEU A 255 18.67 9.90 2.69
N TYR A 256 18.49 10.21 1.40
CA TYR A 256 18.55 9.21 0.32
C TYR A 256 19.97 8.67 0.06
N GLN A 257 21.02 9.45 0.27
CA GLN A 257 22.40 8.94 0.25
C GLN A 257 22.63 7.91 1.36
N GLU A 258 22.13 8.19 2.56
CA GLU A 258 22.20 7.25 3.68
C GLU A 258 21.36 5.99 3.43
N LYS A 259 20.17 6.12 2.81
CA LYS A 259 19.37 4.97 2.36
C LYS A 259 20.11 4.11 1.34
N ASP A 260 20.87 4.73 0.44
CA ASP A 260 21.66 4.04 -0.58
C ASP A 260 22.77 3.21 0.05
N ALA A 261 23.49 3.79 1.02
CA ALA A 261 24.50 3.10 1.81
C ALA A 261 23.90 1.96 2.66
N LEU A 262 22.71 2.16 3.25
CA LEU A 262 21.99 1.10 3.96
C LEU A 262 21.62 -0.07 3.03
N GLN A 263 21.23 0.23 1.79
CA GLN A 263 20.90 -0.80 0.80
C GLN A 263 22.14 -1.57 0.33
N GLU A 264 23.27 -0.88 0.11
CA GLU A 264 24.57 -1.52 -0.14
C GLU A 264 24.94 -2.47 1.01
N MET A 265 24.86 -1.99 2.25
CA MET A 265 25.15 -2.80 3.44
C MET A 265 24.25 -4.04 3.52
N TYR A 266 22.95 -3.89 3.26
CA TYR A 266 22.03 -5.01 3.25
C TYR A 266 22.37 -6.03 2.16
N ASN A 267 22.76 -5.58 0.96
CA ASN A 267 23.17 -6.48 -0.11
C ASN A 267 24.43 -7.28 0.24
N GLN A 268 25.35 -6.68 1.01
CA GLN A 268 26.58 -7.33 1.46
C GLN A 268 26.36 -8.28 2.64
N LYS A 269 25.54 -7.88 3.63
CA LYS A 269 25.38 -8.59 4.91
C LYS A 269 24.12 -9.45 4.99
N GLY A 270 23.13 -9.21 4.12
CA GLY A 270 21.81 -9.86 4.14
C GLY A 270 20.88 -9.41 5.26
N VAL A 271 21.23 -8.37 6.02
CA VAL A 271 20.48 -7.89 7.19
C VAL A 271 20.71 -6.39 7.40
N PHE A 272 19.69 -5.69 7.90
CA PHE A 272 19.80 -4.27 8.29
C PHE A 272 20.43 -4.11 9.69
N PRO A 273 21.04 -2.95 9.99
CA PRO A 273 21.51 -2.65 11.34
C PRO A 273 20.34 -2.41 12.31
N GLY A 274 20.57 -2.63 13.60
CA GLY A 274 19.58 -2.41 14.68
C GLY A 274 18.99 -3.70 15.24
N GLU A 275 18.16 -3.54 16.27
CA GLU A 275 17.47 -4.65 16.93
C GLU A 275 16.30 -5.14 16.07
N GLN A 276 16.05 -6.45 16.10
CA GLN A 276 14.99 -7.07 15.33
C GLN A 276 13.68 -7.12 16.12
N PHE A 277 12.64 -6.51 15.56
CA PHE A 277 11.29 -6.57 16.12
C PHE A 277 10.34 -7.25 15.15
N LYS A 278 9.53 -8.18 15.68
CA LYS A 278 8.43 -8.81 14.97
C LYS A 278 7.14 -8.59 15.75
N PRO A 279 6.47 -7.44 15.58
CA PRO A 279 5.23 -7.16 16.27
C PRO A 279 4.20 -8.27 15.98
N ALA A 280 3.38 -8.64 16.96
CA ALA A 280 2.43 -9.72 16.81
C ALA A 280 1.35 -9.37 15.77
N ARG A 281 0.88 -10.39 15.02
CA ARG A 281 -0.27 -10.26 14.12
C ARG A 281 -1.54 -10.06 14.94
N ARG A 282 -2.44 -9.22 14.46
CA ARG A 282 -3.76 -9.04 15.06
C ARG A 282 -4.80 -9.83 14.26
N PRO A 283 -5.77 -10.50 14.92
CA PRO A 283 -6.73 -11.37 14.23
C PRO A 283 -7.78 -10.59 13.41
N TRP A 284 -7.91 -9.28 13.63
CA TRP A 284 -9.00 -8.46 13.11
C TRP A 284 -9.08 -8.42 11.59
N THR A 285 -7.95 -8.47 10.88
CA THR A 285 -7.93 -8.46 9.41
C THR A 285 -8.53 -9.75 8.83
N LEU A 286 -8.22 -10.89 9.44
CA LEU A 286 -8.80 -12.18 9.09
C LEU A 286 -10.28 -12.23 9.43
N LEU A 287 -10.66 -11.81 10.64
CA LEU A 287 -12.06 -11.81 11.08
C LEU A 287 -12.93 -10.90 10.20
N ASN A 288 -12.44 -9.71 9.86
CA ASN A 288 -13.14 -8.79 8.96
C ASN A 288 -13.33 -9.40 7.56
N PHE A 289 -12.29 -10.01 7.00
CA PHE A 289 -12.41 -10.68 5.70
C PHE A 289 -13.39 -11.85 5.74
N LEU A 290 -13.33 -12.69 6.77
CA LEU A 290 -14.27 -13.82 6.93
C LEU A 290 -15.71 -13.31 7.07
N SER A 291 -15.93 -12.23 7.82
CA SER A 291 -17.25 -11.61 7.94
C SER A 291 -17.81 -11.17 6.58
N TRP A 292 -17.01 -10.44 5.78
CA TRP A 292 -17.42 -10.04 4.43
C TRP A 292 -17.60 -11.23 3.49
N ALA A 293 -16.71 -12.22 3.56
CA ALA A 293 -16.79 -13.43 2.75
C ALA A 293 -18.08 -14.20 3.07
N THR A 294 -18.45 -14.36 4.34
CA THR A 294 -19.72 -15.01 4.72
C THR A 294 -20.91 -14.24 4.16
N VAL A 295 -21.00 -12.92 4.42
CA VAL A 295 -22.14 -12.10 3.97
C VAL A 295 -22.30 -12.10 2.45
N LEU A 296 -21.20 -12.07 1.70
CA LEU A 296 -21.24 -11.92 0.24
C LEU A 296 -21.25 -13.26 -0.50
N LEU A 297 -20.54 -14.27 -0.01
CA LEU A 297 -20.44 -15.56 -0.70
C LEU A 297 -21.61 -16.49 -0.38
N SER A 298 -22.24 -16.40 0.80
CA SER A 298 -23.41 -17.22 1.12
C SER A 298 -24.55 -17.05 0.09
N PRO A 299 -25.08 -15.84 -0.19
CA PRO A 299 -26.13 -15.68 -1.20
C PRO A 299 -25.64 -16.01 -2.61
N LEU A 300 -24.36 -15.74 -2.92
CA LEU A 300 -23.77 -16.11 -4.21
C LEU A 300 -23.80 -17.63 -4.41
N PHE A 301 -23.36 -18.41 -3.41
CA PHE A 301 -23.38 -19.86 -3.48
C PHE A 301 -24.82 -20.41 -3.53
N SER A 302 -25.74 -19.84 -2.75
CA SER A 302 -27.17 -20.22 -2.85
C SER A 302 -27.73 -19.97 -4.25
N PHE A 303 -27.39 -18.85 -4.87
CA PHE A 303 -27.78 -18.54 -6.25
C PHE A 303 -27.19 -19.55 -7.24
N VAL A 304 -25.88 -19.82 -7.16
CA VAL A 304 -25.20 -20.77 -8.04
C VAL A 304 -25.80 -22.17 -7.90
N LEU A 305 -25.99 -22.64 -6.67
CA LEU A 305 -26.64 -23.93 -6.40
C LEU A 305 -28.07 -23.96 -6.95
N GLY A 306 -28.83 -22.87 -6.81
CA GLY A 306 -30.17 -22.73 -7.39
C GLY A 306 -30.18 -22.83 -8.92
N VAL A 307 -29.21 -22.22 -9.60
CA VAL A 307 -29.07 -22.33 -11.07
C VAL A 307 -28.86 -23.79 -11.48
N PHE A 308 -27.97 -24.51 -10.82
CA PHE A 308 -27.73 -25.93 -11.15
C PHE A 308 -28.89 -26.83 -10.73
N ALA A 309 -29.49 -26.59 -9.56
CA ALA A 309 -30.64 -27.32 -9.05
C ALA A 309 -31.91 -27.12 -9.90
N SER A 310 -32.01 -26.01 -10.64
CA SER A 310 -33.12 -25.77 -11.57
C SER A 310 -33.21 -26.82 -12.68
N GLY A 311 -32.10 -27.52 -12.98
CA GLY A 311 -32.02 -28.47 -14.10
C GLY A 311 -32.19 -27.85 -15.48
N SER A 312 -32.37 -26.53 -15.57
CA SER A 312 -32.60 -25.82 -16.84
C SER A 312 -31.29 -25.69 -17.63
N PRO A 313 -31.17 -26.35 -18.80
CA PRO A 313 -29.95 -26.26 -19.60
C PRO A 313 -29.66 -24.83 -20.04
N LEU A 314 -30.71 -24.05 -20.32
CA LEU A 314 -30.57 -22.64 -20.72
C LEU A 314 -29.94 -21.81 -19.60
N LEU A 315 -30.46 -21.88 -18.37
CA LEU A 315 -29.92 -21.10 -17.24
C LEU A 315 -28.48 -21.49 -16.92
N ILE A 316 -28.17 -22.79 -16.95
CA ILE A 316 -26.83 -23.31 -16.70
C ILE A 316 -25.85 -22.82 -17.78
N LEU A 317 -26.21 -22.94 -19.06
CA LEU A 317 -25.35 -22.49 -20.16
C LEU A 317 -25.15 -20.97 -20.16
N THR A 318 -26.19 -20.19 -19.88
CA THR A 318 -26.07 -18.73 -19.72
C THR A 318 -25.15 -18.37 -18.56
N PHE A 319 -25.30 -19.03 -17.41
CA PHE A 319 -24.43 -18.79 -16.25
C PHE A 319 -22.97 -19.16 -16.54
N LEU A 320 -22.72 -20.34 -17.12
CA LEU A 320 -21.37 -20.77 -17.49
C LEU A 320 -20.74 -19.84 -18.54
N GLY A 321 -21.53 -19.39 -19.51
CA GLY A 321 -21.12 -18.39 -20.50
C GLY A 321 -20.72 -17.07 -19.86
N PHE A 322 -21.53 -16.57 -18.93
CA PHE A 322 -21.22 -15.34 -18.17
C PHE A 322 -19.94 -15.48 -17.34
N VAL A 323 -19.79 -16.58 -16.57
CA VAL A 323 -18.58 -16.84 -15.78
C VAL A 323 -17.34 -16.97 -16.68
N GLY A 324 -17.48 -17.65 -17.83
CA GLY A 324 -16.42 -17.78 -18.83
C GLY A 324 -16.00 -16.43 -19.41
N ALA A 325 -16.95 -15.58 -19.78
CA ALA A 325 -16.70 -14.23 -20.30
C ALA A 325 -16.05 -13.32 -19.24
N ALA A 326 -16.55 -13.33 -18.01
CA ALA A 326 -15.98 -12.58 -16.89
C ALA A 326 -14.53 -13.03 -16.59
N SER A 327 -14.30 -14.35 -16.54
CA SER A 327 -12.97 -14.94 -16.36
C SER A 327 -12.00 -14.50 -17.47
N PHE A 328 -12.43 -14.56 -18.73
CA PHE A 328 -11.63 -14.11 -19.87
C PHE A 328 -11.31 -12.61 -19.80
N GLY A 329 -12.30 -11.77 -19.49
CA GLY A 329 -12.12 -10.34 -19.33
C GLY A 329 -11.11 -10.00 -18.24
N VAL A 330 -11.22 -10.61 -17.06
CA VAL A 330 -10.28 -10.42 -15.96
C VAL A 330 -8.86 -10.87 -16.33
N ARG A 331 -8.70 -12.03 -16.98
CA ARG A 331 -7.38 -12.50 -17.43
C ARG A 331 -6.74 -11.54 -18.44
N ARG A 332 -7.53 -10.99 -19.37
CA ARG A 332 -7.06 -10.01 -20.35
C ARG A 332 -6.65 -8.69 -19.68
N LEU A 333 -7.41 -8.24 -18.67
CA LEU A 333 -7.07 -7.05 -17.89
C LEU A 333 -5.76 -7.23 -17.13
N ILE A 334 -5.55 -8.39 -16.50
CA ILE A 334 -4.30 -8.70 -15.79
C ILE A 334 -3.11 -8.64 -16.77
N GLY A 335 -3.23 -9.25 -17.96
CA GLY A 335 -2.17 -9.19 -18.98
C GLY A 335 -1.84 -7.79 -19.50
N VAL A 336 -2.79 -6.84 -19.43
CA VAL A 336 -2.56 -5.42 -19.80
C VAL A 336 -1.91 -4.63 -18.66
N THR A 337 -2.01 -5.11 -17.41
CA THR A 337 -1.44 -4.46 -16.22
C THR A 337 0.00 -4.88 -15.90
N GLU A 338 0.55 -5.89 -16.57
CA GLU A 338 1.96 -6.27 -16.48
C GLU A 338 2.87 -5.21 -17.14
N ILE A 339 3.29 -4.24 -16.32
CA ILE A 339 4.60 -3.55 -16.34
C ILE A 339 5.03 -2.80 -17.62
N GLU A 340 4.13 -2.32 -18.50
CA GLU A 340 4.56 -1.41 -19.59
C GLU A 340 4.14 0.06 -19.46
N LYS A 341 3.19 0.40 -18.57
CA LYS A 341 2.71 1.80 -18.41
C LYS A 341 3.11 2.43 -17.08
N GLY A 342 4.40 2.39 -16.76
CA GLY A 342 4.96 3.20 -15.67
C GLY A 342 4.98 4.70 -16.04
N SER A 343 4.93 5.59 -15.04
CA SER A 343 4.98 7.04 -15.30
C SER A 343 6.21 7.44 -16.13
N SER A 344 6.03 8.43 -17.00
CA SER A 344 7.06 9.13 -17.80
C SER A 344 8.08 9.87 -16.92
N TYR A 345 8.88 9.11 -16.16
CA TYR A 345 9.92 9.70 -15.31
C TYR A 345 11.07 10.20 -16.19
N GLY A 346 11.21 11.53 -16.26
CA GLY A 346 12.31 12.19 -16.99
C GLY A 346 12.20 12.16 -18.51
N ASN A 347 11.08 11.72 -19.10
CA ASN A 347 10.93 11.75 -20.57
C ASN A 347 10.60 13.17 -21.04
N GLN A 348 11.52 13.81 -21.77
CA GLN A 348 11.32 15.16 -22.31
C GLN A 348 10.24 15.21 -23.40
N GLU A 349 9.93 14.11 -24.08
CA GLU A 349 8.89 14.05 -25.11
C GLU A 349 7.47 14.30 -24.58
N PHE A 350 7.20 13.94 -23.31
CA PHE A 350 5.88 14.17 -22.69
C PHE A 350 5.68 15.62 -22.24
N LYS A 351 6.74 16.42 -22.08
CA LYS A 351 6.63 17.84 -21.72
C LYS A 351 6.13 18.74 -22.87
N LYS A 352 6.01 18.22 -24.09
CA LYS A 352 5.51 18.96 -25.26
C LYS A 352 4.00 18.75 -25.53
N LYS A 353 3.27 18.05 -24.66
CA LYS A 353 1.83 17.75 -24.85
C LYS A 353 0.92 18.13 -23.66
N GLU A 354 1.43 18.88 -22.69
CA GLU A 354 0.61 19.69 -21.78
C GLU A 354 0.81 21.16 -22.16
#